data_AF-A0A9E3NP58-F1
#
_entry.id   AF-A0A9E3NP58-F1
#
_cell.length_a   1.000
_cell.length_b   1.000
_cell.length_c   1.000
_cell.angle_alpha   90.00
_cell.angle_beta   90.00
_cell.angle_gamma   90.00
#
_symmetry.space_group_name_H-M   'P 1'
#
loop_
_entity.id
_entity.type
_entity.pdbx_description
1 polymer ?
#
loop_
_entity_poly.entity_id
_entity_poly.type
_entity_poly.pdbx_seq_one_letter_code
_entity_poly.pdbx_strand_id
1 'polypeptide(L)'
;MHPAFKLAAVTSLMLAAVVACGRKDEGKAAETTTTGASVRAANLTTKGAGAKASCDMLAELGTCNEYQNGTTFGLEKSLCEGFKGRFSNAPCSTEGQIGSCAMSDGEVKRYYDSGVAGDHALSVAEAKSDCESELVKGKFTAAPK
;
A
#
# COMPACT_ATOMS: atom_id res chain seq x y z
N MET A 1 54.63 -18.65 -5.98
CA MET A 1 54.55 -18.88 -4.53
C MET A 1 53.09 -18.78 -4.14
N HIS A 2 52.46 -19.92 -3.83
CA HIS A 2 51.10 -20.01 -3.31
C HIS A 2 51.14 -19.95 -1.78
N PRO A 3 50.05 -19.56 -1.13
CA PRO A 3 49.50 -20.49 -0.16
C PRO A 3 48.02 -20.79 -0.42
N ALA A 4 47.76 -22.09 -0.49
CA ALA A 4 46.47 -22.70 -0.28
C ALA A 4 46.05 -22.53 1.20
N PHE A 5 44.74 -22.44 1.49
CA PHE A 5 44.12 -23.27 2.54
C PHE A 5 42.58 -23.17 2.55
N LYS A 6 41.96 -24.28 2.14
CA LYS A 6 40.80 -24.98 2.73
C LYS A 6 39.42 -24.30 2.76
N LEU A 7 38.61 -24.71 1.78
CA LEU A 7 37.16 -24.92 1.88
C LEU A 7 36.81 -25.74 3.14
N ALA A 8 35.89 -25.25 3.96
CA ALA A 8 35.15 -26.06 4.94
C ALA A 8 33.66 -25.88 4.66
N ALA A 9 33.07 -26.90 4.03
CA ALA A 9 31.63 -27.06 3.91
C ALA A 9 31.08 -27.56 5.25
N VAL A 10 30.11 -26.86 5.82
CA VAL A 10 29.33 -27.35 6.96
C VAL A 10 27.88 -27.50 6.51
N THR A 11 27.56 -28.73 6.12
CA THR A 11 26.22 -29.22 5.88
C THR A 11 25.58 -29.53 7.23
N SER A 12 24.58 -28.75 7.65
CA SER A 12 23.73 -29.10 8.80
C SER A 12 22.29 -29.26 8.33
N LEU A 13 21.95 -30.53 8.09
CA LEU A 13 20.62 -31.07 7.89
C LEU A 13 19.88 -31.07 9.24
N MET A 14 18.71 -30.44 9.35
CA MET A 14 17.80 -30.67 10.48
C MET A 14 16.38 -30.84 9.95
N LEU A 15 15.83 -32.00 10.28
CA LEU A 15 14.56 -32.57 9.86
C LEU A 15 13.34 -31.77 10.34
N ALA A 16 12.31 -31.80 9.49
CA ALA A 16 10.96 -31.37 9.80
C ALA A 16 10.31 -32.21 10.91
N ALA A 17 9.66 -31.55 11.87
CA ALA A 17 8.65 -32.16 12.73
C ALA A 17 7.27 -31.62 12.32
N VAL A 18 6.53 -32.46 11.61
CA VAL A 18 5.12 -32.25 11.25
C VAL A 18 4.29 -32.54 12.50
N VAL A 19 3.72 -31.51 13.13
CA VAL A 19 2.67 -31.71 14.15
C VAL A 19 1.34 -31.87 13.41
N ALA A 20 1.02 -33.12 13.12
CA ALA A 20 -0.32 -33.56 12.73
C ALA A 20 -1.17 -33.77 13.99
N CYS A 21 -2.08 -32.85 14.29
CA CYS A 21 -3.20 -33.12 15.19
C CYS A 21 -4.37 -33.69 14.37
N GLY A 22 -4.74 -34.92 14.69
CA GLY A 22 -5.79 -35.68 14.02
C GLY A 22 -7.23 -35.29 14.40
N ARG A 23 -8.05 -35.35 13.36
CA ARG A 23 -9.51 -35.36 13.15
C ARG A 23 -10.48 -35.80 14.26
N LYS A 24 -11.71 -35.24 14.16
CA LYS A 24 -13.03 -35.91 14.31
C LYS A 24 -14.10 -35.08 13.52
N ASP A 25 -14.52 -35.54 12.33
CA ASP A 25 -15.90 -36.01 11.95
C ASP A 25 -16.87 -34.83 11.61
N GLU A 26 -17.74 -34.74 10.58
CA GLU A 26 -18.31 -35.62 9.55
C GLU A 26 -18.76 -34.79 8.31
N GLY A 27 -18.74 -35.41 7.12
CA GLY A 27 -19.76 -35.30 6.05
C GLY A 27 -20.21 -33.95 5.46
N LYS A 28 -19.81 -33.66 4.22
CA LYS A 28 -20.66 -33.80 3.00
C LYS A 28 -19.99 -33.17 1.78
N ALA A 29 -19.99 -33.93 0.69
CA ALA A 29 -19.67 -33.47 -0.65
C ALA A 29 -20.72 -32.46 -1.14
N ALA A 30 -20.25 -31.38 -1.75
CA ALA A 30 -21.02 -30.60 -2.72
C ALA A 30 -20.02 -29.94 -3.69
N GLU A 31 -19.87 -30.59 -4.83
CA GLU A 31 -19.45 -29.98 -6.08
C GLU A 31 -20.44 -28.85 -6.44
N THR A 32 -19.95 -27.62 -6.54
CA THR A 32 -20.65 -26.53 -7.24
C THR A 32 -19.63 -25.63 -7.90
N THR A 33 -19.45 -25.84 -9.20
CA THR A 33 -19.08 -24.80 -10.17
C THR A 33 -19.99 -23.59 -9.95
N THR A 34 -19.44 -22.40 -9.68
CA THR A 34 -20.07 -21.11 -10.01
C THR A 34 -19.02 -20.00 -9.98
N THR A 35 -18.68 -19.56 -11.19
CA THR A 35 -18.75 -18.17 -11.64
C THR A 35 -18.13 -17.09 -10.74
N GLY A 36 -17.06 -16.49 -11.27
CA GLY A 36 -16.90 -15.05 -11.32
C GLY A 36 -17.02 -14.32 -9.99
N ALA A 37 -15.91 -14.28 -9.24
CA ALA A 37 -15.64 -13.12 -8.40
C ALA A 37 -15.37 -11.94 -9.34
N SER A 38 -16.47 -11.35 -9.80
CA SER A 38 -16.52 -9.99 -10.31
C SER A 38 -15.88 -9.14 -9.22
N VAL A 39 -14.63 -8.75 -9.47
CA VAL A 39 -13.97 -7.66 -8.76
C VAL A 39 -14.89 -6.48 -8.98
N ARG A 40 -15.76 -6.24 -8.00
CA ARG A 40 -16.53 -5.01 -7.89
C ARG A 40 -15.48 -3.91 -8.00
N ALA A 41 -15.48 -3.25 -9.16
CA ALA A 41 -14.93 -1.93 -9.29
C ALA A 41 -15.64 -1.11 -8.20
N ALA A 42 -15.01 -1.03 -7.03
CA ALA A 42 -15.40 -0.11 -6.00
C ALA A 42 -15.36 1.24 -6.69
N ASN A 43 -16.54 1.84 -6.79
CA ASN A 43 -16.73 3.16 -7.32
C ASN A 43 -15.94 4.11 -6.42
N LEU A 44 -14.68 4.35 -6.80
CA LEU A 44 -13.66 5.09 -6.07
C LEU A 44 -13.90 6.61 -6.17
N THR A 45 -15.16 7.01 -6.06
CA THR A 45 -15.63 8.40 -6.03
C THR A 45 -15.98 8.85 -4.62
N THR A 46 -15.74 8.02 -3.60
CA THR A 46 -16.13 8.30 -2.22
C THR A 46 -14.94 8.72 -1.36
N LYS A 47 -14.71 10.04 -1.31
CA LYS A 47 -14.47 10.81 -0.09
C LYS A 47 -13.98 9.98 1.11
N GLY A 48 -12.67 9.70 1.22
CA GLY A 48 -11.97 9.23 2.44
C GLY A 48 -12.64 8.12 3.27
N ALA A 49 -13.58 7.36 2.72
CA ALA A 49 -14.49 6.51 3.49
C ALA A 49 -13.81 5.16 3.76
N GLY A 50 -12.78 5.18 4.59
CA GLY A 50 -12.03 4.00 5.00
C GLY A 50 -10.68 4.32 5.62
N ALA A 51 -10.12 5.51 5.37
CA ALA A 51 -8.79 5.85 5.84
C ALA A 51 -8.81 6.00 7.35
N LYS A 52 -8.02 5.17 8.03
CA LYS A 52 -7.90 5.18 9.49
C LYS A 52 -6.79 6.10 9.98
N ALA A 53 -5.81 6.32 9.12
CA ALA A 53 -4.70 7.24 9.35
C ALA A 53 -4.19 7.78 8.01
N SER A 54 -3.34 8.80 8.08
CA SER A 54 -2.64 9.34 6.93
C SER A 54 -1.24 9.82 7.29
N CYS A 55 -0.41 9.92 6.26
CA CYS A 55 0.85 10.64 6.28
C CYS A 55 0.78 11.80 5.28
N ASP A 56 0.77 13.02 5.80
CA ASP A 56 0.82 14.25 5.01
C ASP A 56 2.27 14.57 4.64
N MET A 57 2.57 14.49 3.35
CA MET A 57 3.88 14.76 2.75
C MET A 57 3.81 15.97 1.81
N LEU A 58 2.85 16.89 2.00
CA LEU A 58 2.62 18.02 1.10
C LEU A 58 3.88 18.88 0.93
N ALA A 59 4.57 19.17 2.03
CA ALA A 59 5.76 20.03 2.04
C ALA A 59 6.98 19.41 1.35
N GLU A 60 7.02 18.08 1.19
CA GLU A 60 8.19 17.37 0.66
C GLU A 60 7.94 16.78 -0.73
N LEU A 61 6.72 16.30 -0.97
CA LEU A 61 6.35 15.50 -2.14
C LEU A 61 5.02 15.94 -2.78
N GLY A 62 4.34 16.95 -2.24
CA GLY A 62 3.04 17.40 -2.76
C GLY A 62 1.94 16.32 -2.71
N THR A 63 2.08 15.36 -1.80
CA THR A 63 1.19 14.20 -1.68
C THR A 63 0.77 13.93 -0.24
N CYS A 64 -0.28 13.14 -0.08
CA CYS A 64 -0.69 12.60 1.21
C CYS A 64 -1.12 11.14 1.03
N ASN A 65 -0.59 10.24 1.85
CA ASN A 65 -0.90 8.82 1.79
C ASN A 65 -1.92 8.45 2.88
N GLU A 66 -2.99 7.75 2.50
CA GLU A 66 -4.02 7.24 3.39
C GLU A 66 -3.82 5.75 3.65
N TYR A 67 -3.76 5.40 4.94
CA TYR A 67 -3.71 4.05 5.42
C TYR A 67 -5.14 3.53 5.66
N GLN A 68 -5.60 2.64 4.80
CA GLN A 68 -6.95 2.06 4.87
C GLN A 68 -7.02 0.86 5.84
N ASN A 69 -5.90 0.15 5.99
CA ASN A 69 -5.80 -1.11 6.72
C ASN A 69 -4.98 -0.94 8.01
N GLY A 70 -5.23 -1.80 9.00
CA GLY A 70 -4.53 -1.77 10.28
C GLY A 70 -5.40 -1.33 11.47
N THR A 71 -4.91 -1.63 12.67
CA THR A 71 -5.49 -1.21 13.96
C THR A 71 -4.53 -0.36 14.79
N THR A 72 -3.23 -0.40 14.46
CA THR A 72 -2.16 0.40 15.05
C THR A 72 -1.23 0.86 13.94
N PHE A 73 -0.74 2.10 14.00
CA PHE A 73 0.06 2.74 12.95
C PHE A 73 1.45 3.16 13.45
N GLY A 74 2.09 2.33 14.28
CA GLY A 74 3.33 2.69 14.94
C GLY A 74 4.49 2.90 13.96
N LEU A 75 4.67 1.97 13.02
CA LEU A 75 5.72 2.04 12.03
C LEU A 75 5.44 3.14 11.00
N GLU A 76 4.20 3.22 10.52
CA GLU A 76 3.71 4.21 9.56
C GLU A 76 3.92 5.62 10.11
N LYS A 77 3.60 5.84 11.38
CA LYS A 77 3.88 7.10 12.08
C LYS A 77 5.37 7.41 12.09
N SER A 78 6.19 6.49 12.59
CA SER A 78 7.65 6.72 12.70
C SER A 78 8.31 6.96 11.33
N LEU A 79 7.88 6.26 10.29
CA LEU A 79 8.37 6.46 8.92
C LEU A 79 7.91 7.80 8.37
N CYS A 80 6.62 8.13 8.51
CA CYS A 80 6.07 9.41 8.07
C CYS A 80 6.86 10.59 8.66
N GLU A 81 7.01 10.61 9.98
CA GLU A 81 7.74 11.66 10.69
C GLU A 81 9.24 11.65 10.37
N GLY A 82 9.82 10.47 10.15
CA GLY A 82 11.21 10.30 9.72
C GLY A 82 11.50 10.93 8.36
N PHE A 83 10.54 10.84 7.43
CA PHE A 83 10.58 11.51 6.13
C PHE A 83 10.06 12.95 6.16
N LYS A 84 9.95 13.56 7.35
CA LYS A 84 9.46 14.94 7.56
C LYS A 84 7.98 15.16 7.23
N GLY A 85 7.23 14.09 7.01
CA GLY A 85 5.78 14.14 6.91
C GLY A 85 5.11 14.34 8.27
N ARG A 86 3.80 14.61 8.23
CA ARG A 86 2.95 14.75 9.39
C ARG A 86 1.94 13.60 9.44
N PHE A 87 2.10 12.73 10.44
CA PHE A 87 1.15 11.66 10.69
C PHE A 87 -0.14 12.18 11.33
N SER A 88 -1.29 11.60 10.94
CA SER A 88 -2.61 11.92 11.50
C SER A 88 -3.50 10.69 11.57
N ASN A 89 -4.40 10.63 12.57
CA ASN A 89 -5.49 9.63 12.62
C ASN A 89 -6.76 10.12 11.89
N ALA A 90 -6.57 10.94 10.86
CA ALA A 90 -7.63 11.45 10.00
C ALA A 90 -7.29 11.15 8.54
N PRO A 91 -8.28 11.09 7.63
CA PRO A 91 -8.02 11.01 6.20
C PRO A 91 -7.23 12.23 5.71
N CYS A 92 -6.61 12.08 4.54
CA CYS A 92 -5.99 13.19 3.85
C CYS A 92 -7.06 14.21 3.43
N SER A 93 -6.71 15.51 3.42
CA SER A 93 -7.63 16.55 2.93
C SER A 93 -8.02 16.29 1.47
N THR A 94 -9.24 16.64 1.09
CA THR A 94 -9.67 16.63 -0.31
C THR A 94 -9.57 18.01 -0.97
N GLU A 95 -9.26 19.05 -0.20
CA GLU A 95 -9.06 20.40 -0.72
C GLU A 95 -7.82 20.44 -1.62
N GLY A 96 -7.96 21.09 -2.79
CA GLY A 96 -6.88 21.19 -3.80
C GLY A 96 -6.43 19.85 -4.39
N GLN A 97 -7.19 18.76 -4.18
CA GLN A 97 -6.84 17.45 -4.72
C GLN A 97 -7.03 17.45 -6.25
N ILE A 98 -6.00 17.02 -6.98
CA ILE A 98 -6.04 16.88 -8.46
C ILE A 98 -6.22 15.43 -8.91
N GLY A 99 -5.95 14.47 -8.03
CA GLY A 99 -6.10 13.06 -8.33
C GLY A 99 -5.75 12.17 -7.14
N SER A 100 -5.97 10.87 -7.31
CA SER A 100 -5.62 9.83 -6.35
C SER A 100 -5.07 8.60 -7.05
N CYS A 101 -4.20 7.88 -6.37
CA CYS A 101 -3.65 6.60 -6.75
C CYS A 101 -4.13 5.54 -5.77
N ALA A 102 -4.90 4.57 -6.26
CA ALA A 102 -5.17 3.36 -5.49
C ALA A 102 -3.99 2.39 -5.65
N MET A 103 -3.31 2.09 -4.54
CA MET A 103 -2.17 1.18 -4.49
C MET A 103 -2.63 -0.27 -4.25
N SER A 104 -1.77 -1.23 -4.59
CA SER A 104 -2.14 -2.67 -4.59
C SER A 104 -2.41 -3.26 -3.19
N ASP A 105 -1.83 -2.67 -2.16
CA ASP A 105 -2.04 -2.97 -0.73
C ASP A 105 -3.31 -2.32 -0.16
N GLY A 106 -4.03 -1.57 -0.99
CA GLY A 106 -5.24 -0.85 -0.62
C GLY A 106 -4.98 0.54 -0.06
N GLU A 107 -3.73 1.00 0.07
CA GLU A 107 -3.44 2.39 0.42
C GLU A 107 -3.86 3.35 -0.70
N VAL A 108 -4.15 4.60 -0.33
CA VAL A 108 -4.52 5.65 -1.30
C VAL A 108 -3.58 6.82 -1.17
N LYS A 109 -2.79 7.10 -2.22
CA LYS A 109 -1.98 8.31 -2.33
C LYS A 109 -2.78 9.41 -3.03
N ARG A 110 -2.90 10.59 -2.43
CA ARG A 110 -3.55 11.77 -3.01
C ARG A 110 -2.49 12.75 -3.51
N TYR A 111 -2.77 13.38 -4.65
CA TYR A 111 -1.93 14.42 -5.25
C TYR A 111 -2.67 15.75 -5.22
N TYR A 112 -1.92 16.83 -5.04
CA TYR A 112 -2.47 18.17 -4.79
C TYR A 112 -1.94 19.20 -5.78
N ASP A 113 -2.75 20.23 -6.03
CA ASP A 113 -2.36 21.38 -6.82
C ASP A 113 -1.37 22.30 -6.10
N SER A 114 -0.84 23.27 -6.84
CA SER A 114 0.12 24.26 -6.34
C SER A 114 -0.43 25.19 -5.27
N GLY A 115 -1.75 25.32 -5.13
CA GLY A 115 -2.37 26.11 -4.07
C GLY A 115 -2.20 25.47 -2.69
N VAL A 116 -2.10 24.14 -2.63
CA VAL A 116 -1.92 23.36 -1.40
C VAL A 116 -0.48 22.85 -1.25
N ALA A 117 0.13 22.34 -2.32
CA ALA A 117 1.45 21.71 -2.29
C ALA A 117 2.62 22.62 -2.71
N GLY A 118 2.35 23.85 -3.14
CA GLY A 118 3.41 24.78 -3.58
C GLY A 118 4.25 24.21 -4.73
N ASP A 119 5.58 24.36 -4.61
CA ASP A 119 6.55 23.93 -5.64
C ASP A 119 6.65 22.40 -5.80
N HIS A 120 6.09 21.63 -4.87
CA HIS A 120 6.08 20.17 -4.92
C HIS A 120 4.82 19.61 -5.59
N ALA A 121 3.91 20.48 -6.03
CA ALA A 121 2.72 20.07 -6.75
C ALA A 121 3.09 19.42 -8.09
N LEU A 122 2.38 18.34 -8.41
CA LEU A 122 2.45 17.71 -9.72
C LEU A 122 1.30 18.20 -10.59
N SER A 123 1.48 18.22 -11.90
CA SER A 123 0.34 18.28 -12.82
C SER A 123 -0.45 16.97 -12.77
N VAL A 124 -1.69 16.98 -13.28
CA VAL A 124 -2.51 15.76 -13.41
C VAL A 124 -1.80 14.68 -14.22
N ALA A 125 -1.06 15.07 -15.28
CA ALA A 125 -0.33 14.14 -16.12
C ALA A 125 0.86 13.49 -15.39
N GLU A 126 1.60 14.29 -14.62
CA GLU A 126 2.71 13.80 -13.79
C GLU A 126 2.21 12.91 -12.66
N ALA A 127 1.14 13.32 -11.96
CA ALA A 127 0.49 12.51 -10.92
C ALA A 127 0.02 11.15 -11.45
N LYS A 128 -0.55 11.14 -12.67
CA LYS A 128 -0.90 9.89 -13.35
C LYS A 128 0.32 9.04 -13.66
N SER A 129 1.37 9.64 -14.22
CA SER A 129 2.61 8.95 -14.57
C SER A 129 3.33 8.38 -13.34
N ASP A 130 3.34 9.09 -12.21
CA ASP A 130 3.88 8.60 -10.94
C ASP A 130 3.08 7.38 -10.46
N CYS A 131 1.75 7.52 -10.39
CA CYS A 131 0.86 6.47 -9.91
C CYS A 131 0.95 5.18 -10.73
N GLU A 132 0.98 5.31 -12.05
CA GLU A 132 0.96 4.17 -12.98
C GLU A 132 2.38 3.67 -13.33
N SER A 133 3.43 4.21 -12.70
CA SER A 133 4.82 3.80 -12.92
C SER A 133 5.05 2.32 -12.57
N GLU A 134 6.11 1.73 -13.12
CA GLU A 134 6.52 0.34 -12.80
C GLU A 134 6.86 0.13 -11.32
N LEU A 135 7.12 1.19 -10.56
CA LEU A 135 7.40 1.10 -9.13
C LEU A 135 6.11 1.09 -8.30
N VAL A 136 5.15 1.96 -8.63
CA VAL A 136 3.92 2.12 -7.86
C VAL A 136 2.83 1.15 -8.32
N LYS A 137 2.73 0.90 -9.64
CA LYS A 137 1.73 0.02 -10.28
C LYS A 137 0.31 0.26 -9.80
N GLY A 138 0.01 1.49 -9.44
CA GLY A 138 -1.28 1.89 -8.93
C GLY A 138 -2.26 2.22 -10.04
N LYS A 139 -3.49 2.55 -9.64
CA LYS A 139 -4.55 3.01 -10.54
C LYS A 139 -4.89 4.46 -10.27
N PHE A 140 -4.62 5.32 -11.25
CA PHE A 140 -4.91 6.75 -11.13
C PHE A 140 -6.39 7.05 -11.36
N THR A 141 -6.94 7.96 -10.56
CA THR A 141 -8.26 8.56 -10.72
C THR A 141 -8.14 10.07 -10.55
N ALA A 142 -8.47 10.83 -11.60
CA ALA A 142 -8.48 12.29 -11.56
C ALA A 142 -9.61 12.79 -10.63
N ALA A 143 -9.37 13.90 -9.94
CA ALA A 143 -10.41 14.58 -9.18
C ALA A 143 -11.41 15.27 -10.14
N PRO A 144 -12.70 15.36 -9.77
CA PRO A 144 -13.66 16.18 -10.52
C PRO A 144 -13.24 17.65 -10.45
N LYS A 145 -13.44 18.38 -11.55
CA LYS A 145 -13.21 19.84 -11.62
C LYS A 145 -14.38 20.63 -11.05
#